data_AF-A0A1F8Q459-F1
#
_entry.id   AF-A0A1F8Q459-F1
#
_cell.length_a   1.000
_cell.length_b   1.000
_cell.length_c   1.000
_cell.angle_alpha   90.00
_cell.angle_beta   90.00
_cell.angle_gamma   90.00
#
_symmetry.space_group_name_H-M   'P 1'
#
loop_
_entity.id
_entity.type
_entity.pdbx_description
1 polymer ?
#
loop_
_entity_poly.entity_id
_entity_poly.type
_entity_poly.pdbx_seq_one_letter_code
_entity_poly.pdbx_strand_id
1 'polypeptide(L)'
;MINKVVASFDESVADIYDGAVILMGGFGPANGTPTNLLGAIERRGVKNLTLVANTPGYGRTPPGVKSFRKTPPDYDDGGILIQSGQVRKVICAFPGMARPGMTAPVHEKWAAGQLEVEIVPQGTLAERIRAAKAGVGAFFIPTGAGTIMENGKEKRVIDGREHILEYPLKADFALVRAYRADRYGNLVYQGTSRNFNPVMAGAARVTIAEVDELVPLGSLDPESIITASIYVDRVVARNPHPSTGSG
;
A
#
# COMPACT_ATOMS: atom_id res chain seq x y z
N MET A 1 18.68 2.18 23.02
CA MET A 1 18.38 0.87 22.40
C MET A 1 17.30 1.09 21.34
N ILE A 2 17.45 0.64 20.10
CA ILE A 2 16.50 0.94 19.00
C ILE A 2 15.12 0.33 19.31
N ASN A 3 14.06 1.12 19.20
CA ASN A 3 12.67 0.67 19.26
C ASN A 3 11.85 1.48 18.25
N LYS A 4 11.22 0.80 17.30
CA LYS A 4 10.39 1.42 16.24
C LYS A 4 8.89 1.30 16.49
N VAL A 5 8.50 0.72 17.63
CA VAL A 5 7.09 0.56 18.00
C VAL A 5 6.50 1.91 18.41
N VAL A 6 5.37 2.26 17.79
CA VAL A 6 4.61 3.49 18.04
C VAL A 6 3.35 3.16 18.83
N ALA A 7 2.90 4.05 19.71
CA ALA A 7 1.85 3.75 20.68
C ALA A 7 0.45 3.70 20.05
N SER A 8 0.21 4.43 18.95
CA SER A 8 -1.10 4.48 18.29
C SER A 8 -1.02 4.66 16.79
N PHE A 9 -2.11 4.32 16.10
CA PHE A 9 -2.25 4.57 14.67
C PHE A 9 -2.18 6.06 14.33
N ASP A 10 -2.82 6.92 15.13
CA ASP A 10 -2.84 8.37 14.89
C ASP A 10 -1.43 8.99 15.02
N GLU A 11 -0.66 8.58 16.03
CA GLU A 11 0.74 8.99 16.19
C GLU A 11 1.60 8.48 15.01
N SER A 12 1.38 7.24 14.58
CA SER A 12 2.19 6.62 13.53
C SER A 12 2.08 7.33 12.18
N VAL A 13 0.98 8.05 11.94
CA VAL A 13 0.72 8.79 10.69
C VAL A 13 0.78 10.31 10.86
N ALA A 14 1.19 10.83 12.02
CA ALA A 14 1.06 12.25 12.38
C ALA A 14 1.80 13.24 11.45
N ASP A 15 2.84 12.79 10.75
CA ASP A 15 3.67 13.59 9.85
C ASP A 15 3.30 13.46 8.36
N ILE A 16 2.27 12.68 8.02
CA ILE A 16 1.74 12.67 6.65
C ILE A 16 1.18 14.06 6.35
N TYR A 17 1.55 14.63 5.22
CA TYR A 17 1.19 16.00 4.83
C TYR A 17 0.31 16.01 3.59
N ASP A 18 -0.36 17.15 3.37
CA ASP A 18 -1.15 17.38 2.17
C ASP A 18 -0.29 17.22 0.92
N GLY A 19 -0.80 16.47 -0.04
CA GLY A 19 -0.10 16.26 -1.30
C GLY A 19 0.86 15.08 -1.33
N ALA A 20 1.05 14.38 -0.20
CA ALA A 20 1.94 13.23 -0.12
C ALA A 20 1.57 12.08 -1.08
N VAL A 21 2.59 11.38 -1.55
CA VAL A 21 2.46 10.13 -2.31
C VAL A 21 2.53 8.96 -1.32
N ILE A 22 1.49 8.13 -1.32
CA ILE A 22 1.33 7.02 -0.39
C ILE A 22 1.27 5.70 -1.15
N LEU A 23 2.22 4.80 -0.87
CA LEU A 23 2.11 3.39 -1.26
C LEU A 23 1.22 2.66 -0.26
N MET A 24 0.15 2.03 -0.74
CA MET A 24 -0.76 1.25 0.08
C MET A 24 -0.63 -0.23 -0.27
N GLY A 25 -0.12 -1.00 0.69
CA GLY A 25 -0.06 -2.46 0.59
C GLY A 25 -1.44 -3.11 0.52
N GLY A 26 -1.46 -4.37 0.08
CA GLY A 26 -2.68 -5.15 -0.09
C GLY A 26 -2.97 -5.54 -1.54
N PHE A 27 -3.93 -6.45 -1.71
CA PHE A 27 -4.39 -6.92 -3.02
C PHE A 27 -5.91 -7.13 -3.01
N GLY A 28 -6.63 -6.32 -3.79
CA GLY A 28 -8.09 -6.28 -3.72
C GLY A 28 -8.59 -5.87 -2.33
N PRO A 29 -9.87 -6.11 -2.01
CA PRO A 29 -10.38 -5.87 -0.66
C PRO A 29 -9.93 -6.94 0.35
N ALA A 30 -9.60 -6.49 1.57
CA ALA A 30 -9.17 -7.16 2.81
C ALA A 30 -7.79 -7.84 2.88
N ASN A 31 -7.24 -8.32 1.76
CA ASN A 31 -6.03 -9.13 1.83
C ASN A 31 -4.77 -8.28 1.99
N GLY A 32 -4.24 -8.21 3.21
CA GLY A 32 -2.99 -7.52 3.52
C GLY A 32 -3.07 -5.99 3.44
N THR A 33 -4.27 -5.42 3.56
CA THR A 33 -4.46 -3.96 3.57
C THR A 33 -4.28 -3.40 4.99
N PRO A 34 -3.58 -2.26 5.14
CA PRO A 34 -3.38 -1.59 6.44
C PRO A 34 -4.59 -0.74 6.84
N THR A 35 -5.72 -1.37 7.16
CA THR A 35 -7.01 -0.72 7.42
C THR A 35 -6.96 0.35 8.51
N ASN A 36 -6.28 0.09 9.62
CA ASN A 36 -6.28 1.03 10.75
C ASN A 36 -5.43 2.26 10.46
N LEU A 37 -4.31 2.10 9.73
CA LEU A 37 -3.51 3.22 9.24
C LEU A 37 -4.34 4.10 8.28
N LEU A 38 -5.12 3.50 7.39
CA LEU A 38 -6.00 4.23 6.48
C LEU A 38 -7.07 5.01 7.24
N GLY A 39 -7.69 4.40 8.25
CA GLY A 39 -8.66 5.08 9.11
C GLY A 39 -8.03 6.25 9.90
N ALA A 40 -6.78 6.12 10.36
CA ALA A 40 -6.06 7.21 11.02
C ALA A 40 -5.78 8.38 10.07
N ILE A 41 -5.39 8.10 8.82
CA ILE A 41 -5.23 9.13 7.80
C ILE A 41 -6.56 9.82 7.51
N GLU A 42 -7.65 9.06 7.40
CA GLU A 42 -8.99 9.62 7.20
C GLU A 42 -9.40 10.60 8.30
N ARG A 43 -9.17 10.24 9.57
CA ARG A 43 -9.44 11.14 10.70
C ARG A 43 -8.57 12.39 10.67
N ARG A 44 -7.31 12.29 10.22
CA ARG A 44 -6.42 13.45 10.09
C ARG A 44 -6.89 14.44 9.03
N GLY A 45 -7.65 14.00 8.03
CA GLY A 45 -8.25 14.89 7.04
C GLY A 45 -7.27 15.49 6.03
N VAL A 46 -6.05 14.95 5.93
CA VAL A 46 -5.03 15.41 4.96
C VAL A 46 -5.56 15.30 3.53
N LYS A 47 -5.25 16.29 2.70
CA LYS A 47 -5.83 16.44 1.37
C LYS A 47 -4.81 16.25 0.26
N ASN A 48 -5.33 16.21 -0.96
CA ASN A 48 -4.54 16.18 -2.18
C ASN A 48 -3.62 14.97 -2.31
N LEU A 49 -3.87 13.85 -1.63
CA LEU A 49 -2.99 12.69 -1.65
C LEU A 49 -2.90 12.04 -3.05
N THR A 50 -1.75 11.45 -3.36
CA THR A 50 -1.63 10.47 -4.44
C THR A 50 -1.58 9.07 -3.84
N LEU A 51 -2.61 8.26 -4.09
CA LEU A 51 -2.70 6.90 -3.57
C LEU A 51 -2.20 5.90 -4.63
N VAL A 52 -1.20 5.11 -4.27
CA VAL A 52 -0.59 4.11 -5.15
C VAL A 52 -0.86 2.73 -4.59
N ALA A 53 -1.58 1.91 -5.34
CA ALA A 53 -2.05 0.62 -4.86
C ALA A 53 -2.24 -0.38 -5.99
N ASN A 54 -2.19 -1.68 -5.71
CA ASN A 54 -2.70 -2.64 -6.70
C ASN A 54 -4.16 -2.36 -7.04
N THR A 55 -4.98 -2.20 -5.99
CA THR A 55 -6.39 -1.80 -6.09
C THR A 55 -6.66 -0.74 -5.03
N PRO A 56 -7.22 0.43 -5.40
CA PRO A 56 -7.41 1.53 -4.46
C PRO A 56 -8.46 1.22 -3.39
N GLY A 57 -9.43 0.35 -3.69
CA GLY A 57 -10.41 -0.15 -2.73
C GLY A 57 -11.86 0.20 -3.08
N TYR A 58 -12.78 -0.24 -2.23
CA TYR A 58 -14.23 -0.05 -2.34
C TYR A 58 -14.81 0.89 -1.28
N GLY A 59 -13.98 1.34 -0.33
CA GLY A 59 -14.34 2.25 0.74
C GLY A 59 -14.92 1.53 1.94
N ARG A 60 -15.79 2.25 2.67
CA ARG A 60 -16.37 1.75 3.91
C ARG A 60 -17.34 0.61 3.64
N THR A 61 -17.15 -0.53 4.31
CA THR A 61 -18.13 -1.63 4.24
C THR A 61 -19.41 -1.20 4.97
N PRO A 62 -20.58 -1.14 4.30
CA PRO A 62 -21.81 -0.75 4.98
C PRO A 62 -22.24 -1.80 6.01
N PRO A 63 -22.77 -1.38 7.18
CA PRO A 63 -23.26 -2.31 8.20
C PRO A 63 -24.28 -3.29 7.64
N GLY A 64 -24.19 -4.57 8.03
CA GLY A 64 -25.15 -5.60 7.66
C GLY A 64 -25.03 -6.14 6.23
N VAL A 65 -24.09 -5.65 5.41
CA VAL A 65 -23.82 -6.22 4.08
C VAL A 65 -23.01 -7.50 4.25
N LYS A 66 -23.61 -8.65 3.91
CA LYS A 66 -22.85 -9.89 3.72
C LYS A 66 -21.86 -9.67 2.59
N SER A 67 -20.58 -9.54 2.93
CA SER A 67 -19.55 -9.48 1.91
C SER A 67 -19.65 -10.70 1.01
N PHE A 68 -19.69 -10.45 -0.30
CA PHE A 68 -19.60 -11.48 -1.33
C PHE A 68 -18.21 -12.14 -1.35
N ARG A 69 -17.28 -11.66 -0.53
CA ARG A 69 -15.93 -12.16 -0.31
C ARG A 69 -15.75 -12.53 1.17
N LYS A 70 -14.79 -13.39 1.49
CA LYS A 70 -14.37 -13.66 2.89
C LYS A 70 -13.64 -12.44 3.48
N THR A 71 -14.31 -11.29 3.58
CA THR A 71 -13.78 -10.12 4.29
C THR A 71 -14.37 -10.09 5.69
N PRO A 72 -13.63 -9.62 6.71
CA PRO A 72 -14.20 -9.38 8.03
C PRO A 72 -15.43 -8.44 7.94
N PRO A 73 -16.42 -8.58 8.84
CA PRO A 73 -17.44 -7.54 9.03
C PRO A 73 -16.74 -6.22 9.38
N ASP A 74 -17.27 -5.10 8.88
CA ASP A 74 -16.78 -3.74 9.18
C ASP A 74 -15.32 -3.47 8.74
N TYR A 75 -14.99 -3.88 7.52
CA TYR A 75 -13.68 -3.66 6.92
C TYR A 75 -13.63 -2.39 6.06
N ASP A 76 -12.64 -1.53 6.31
CA ASP A 76 -12.35 -0.35 5.48
C ASP A 76 -11.06 -0.59 4.66
N ASP A 77 -11.03 -0.05 3.44
CA ASP A 77 -9.85 0.00 2.58
C ASP A 77 -9.56 1.42 2.06
N GLY A 78 -8.58 1.57 1.17
CA GLY A 78 -8.15 2.87 0.66
C GLY A 78 -9.25 3.68 -0.01
N GLY A 79 -10.37 3.07 -0.39
CA GLY A 79 -11.53 3.78 -0.92
C GLY A 79 -12.12 4.80 0.05
N ILE A 80 -11.92 4.67 1.37
CA ILE A 80 -12.40 5.67 2.34
C ILE A 80 -11.74 7.03 2.13
N LEU A 81 -10.47 7.03 1.71
CA LEU A 81 -9.72 8.25 1.41
C LEU A 81 -10.22 8.92 0.12
N ILE A 82 -10.71 8.10 -0.83
CA ILE A 82 -11.33 8.59 -2.07
C ILE A 82 -12.73 9.15 -1.80
N GLN A 83 -13.54 8.43 -1.01
CA GLN A 83 -14.90 8.86 -0.61
C GLN A 83 -14.87 10.21 0.12
N SER A 84 -13.95 10.37 1.07
CA SER A 84 -13.74 11.60 1.85
C SER A 84 -13.08 12.75 1.08
N GLY A 85 -12.76 12.55 -0.21
CA GLY A 85 -12.15 13.58 -1.06
C GLY A 85 -10.72 13.96 -0.65
N GLN A 86 -9.99 13.07 0.01
CA GLN A 86 -8.60 13.29 0.41
C GLN A 86 -7.60 12.95 -0.69
N VAL A 87 -8.00 12.14 -1.68
CA VAL A 87 -7.15 11.69 -2.79
C VAL A 87 -7.44 12.50 -4.05
N ARG A 88 -6.40 13.10 -4.65
CA ARG A 88 -6.48 13.79 -5.95
C ARG A 88 -6.10 12.90 -7.13
N LYS A 89 -5.24 11.90 -6.89
CA LYS A 89 -4.72 10.99 -7.93
C LYS A 89 -4.62 9.57 -7.40
N VAL A 90 -5.00 8.60 -8.23
CA VAL A 90 -4.75 7.18 -8.01
C VAL A 90 -3.81 6.66 -9.09
N ILE A 91 -2.77 5.92 -8.68
CA ILE A 91 -1.95 5.10 -9.56
C ILE A 91 -2.22 3.63 -9.20
N CYS A 92 -2.79 2.85 -10.11
CA CYS A 92 -3.18 1.48 -9.78
C CYS A 92 -3.09 0.48 -10.91
N ALA A 93 -3.05 -0.80 -10.55
CA ALA A 93 -3.11 -1.89 -11.52
C ALA A 93 -4.55 -2.23 -11.92
N PHE A 94 -5.47 -2.11 -10.98
CA PHE A 94 -6.88 -2.38 -11.19
C PHE A 94 -7.72 -1.40 -10.37
N PRO A 95 -8.52 -0.52 -10.99
CA PRO A 95 -9.31 0.49 -10.26
C PRO A 95 -10.43 -0.11 -9.40
N GLY A 96 -10.70 -1.41 -9.53
CA GLY A 96 -11.87 -2.03 -8.92
C GLY A 96 -13.01 -2.15 -9.92
N MET A 97 -13.99 -3.00 -9.60
CA MET A 97 -15.13 -3.24 -10.48
C MET A 97 -16.16 -2.12 -10.34
N ALA A 98 -16.84 -1.82 -11.44
CA ALA A 98 -18.07 -1.05 -11.47
C ALA A 98 -19.20 -1.99 -11.92
N ARG A 99 -20.08 -2.38 -11.00
CA ARG A 99 -21.29 -3.13 -11.29
C ARG A 99 -22.43 -2.67 -10.37
N PRO A 100 -23.71 -2.82 -10.77
CA PRO A 100 -24.84 -2.46 -9.90
C PRO A 100 -24.68 -3.04 -8.48
N GLY A 101 -24.79 -2.17 -7.48
CA GLY A 101 -24.61 -2.53 -6.06
C GLY A 101 -23.17 -2.69 -5.58
N MET A 102 -22.16 -2.48 -6.43
CA MET A 102 -20.73 -2.58 -6.06
C MET A 102 -19.88 -1.73 -7.02
N THR A 103 -19.84 -0.43 -6.77
CA THR A 103 -19.02 0.53 -7.52
C THR A 103 -17.88 1.02 -6.65
N ALA A 104 -16.64 0.81 -7.09
CA ALA A 104 -15.49 1.39 -6.39
C ALA A 104 -15.51 2.94 -6.50
N PRO A 105 -15.24 3.70 -5.42
CA PRO A 105 -15.32 5.16 -5.39
C PRO A 105 -14.49 5.88 -6.46
N VAL A 106 -13.42 5.23 -6.95
CA VAL A 106 -12.59 5.76 -8.04
C VAL A 106 -13.41 6.07 -9.30
N HIS A 107 -14.41 5.25 -9.63
CA HIS A 107 -15.21 5.41 -10.85
C HIS A 107 -16.08 6.66 -10.77
N GLU A 108 -16.74 6.87 -9.63
CA GLU A 108 -17.60 8.02 -9.39
C GLU A 108 -16.81 9.32 -9.37
N LYS A 109 -15.68 9.35 -8.64
CA LYS A 109 -14.84 10.55 -8.54
C LYS A 109 -14.14 10.88 -9.86
N TRP A 110 -13.69 9.88 -10.59
CA TRP A 110 -13.08 10.08 -11.91
C TRP A 110 -14.10 10.59 -12.93
N ALA A 111 -15.31 10.00 -12.99
CA ALA A 111 -16.37 10.45 -13.88
C ALA A 111 -16.84 11.88 -13.56
N ALA A 112 -16.78 12.29 -12.30
CA ALA A 112 -17.05 13.66 -11.85
C ALA A 112 -15.90 14.64 -12.11
N GLY A 113 -14.77 14.20 -12.69
CA GLY A 113 -13.57 15.04 -12.90
C GLY A 113 -12.85 15.44 -11.61
N GLN A 114 -13.12 14.76 -10.49
CA GLN A 114 -12.57 15.08 -9.16
C GLN A 114 -11.32 14.25 -8.82
N LEU A 115 -10.95 13.29 -9.66
CA LEU A 115 -9.86 12.34 -9.41
C LEU A 115 -9.13 12.01 -10.70
N GLU A 116 -7.80 12.14 -10.69
CA GLU A 116 -6.93 11.64 -11.75
C GLU A 116 -6.67 10.14 -11.55
N VAL A 117 -6.67 9.37 -12.64
CA VAL A 117 -6.41 7.93 -12.60
C VAL A 117 -5.33 7.56 -13.61
N GLU A 118 -4.24 6.97 -13.12
CA GLU A 118 -3.18 6.35 -13.93
C GLU A 118 -3.26 4.83 -13.75
N ILE A 119 -3.58 4.12 -14.83
CA ILE A 119 -3.60 2.65 -14.82
C ILE A 119 -2.24 2.13 -15.31
N VAL A 120 -1.62 1.27 -14.53
CA VAL A 120 -0.30 0.69 -14.81
C VAL A 120 -0.39 -0.83 -14.74
N PRO A 121 0.10 -1.59 -15.73
CA PRO A 121 0.09 -3.06 -15.64
C PRO A 121 0.68 -3.56 -14.31
N GLN A 122 0.06 -4.56 -13.68
CA GLN A 122 0.40 -4.96 -12.30
C GLN A 122 1.89 -5.29 -12.11
N GLY A 123 2.49 -6.05 -13.04
CA GLY A 123 3.91 -6.38 -13.01
C GLY A 123 4.80 -5.15 -13.15
N THR A 124 4.42 -4.22 -14.03
CA THR A 124 5.10 -2.93 -14.18
C THR A 124 4.99 -2.10 -12.91
N LEU A 125 3.81 -2.01 -12.27
CA LEU A 125 3.64 -1.27 -11.02
C LEU A 125 4.55 -1.84 -9.91
N ALA A 126 4.57 -3.16 -9.74
CA ALA A 126 5.44 -3.83 -8.77
C ALA A 126 6.92 -3.54 -9.06
N GLU A 127 7.33 -3.59 -10.34
CA GLU A 127 8.71 -3.35 -10.74
C GLU A 127 9.12 -1.87 -10.61
N ARG A 128 8.23 -0.92 -10.90
CA ARG A 128 8.47 0.51 -10.66
C ARG A 128 8.74 0.79 -9.18
N ILE A 129 7.99 0.15 -8.28
CA ILE A 129 8.18 0.27 -6.82
C ILE A 129 9.48 -0.42 -6.40
N ARG A 130 9.75 -1.64 -6.88
CA ARG A 130 10.99 -2.38 -6.60
C ARG A 130 12.23 -1.61 -7.07
N ALA A 131 12.19 -1.04 -8.26
CA ALA A 131 13.24 -0.23 -8.83
C ALA A 131 13.54 1.00 -7.95
N ALA A 132 12.51 1.65 -7.40
CA ALA A 132 12.67 2.77 -6.48
C ALA A 132 13.40 2.37 -5.20
N LYS A 133 12.97 1.25 -4.58
CA LYS A 133 13.64 0.66 -3.41
C LYS A 133 15.11 0.32 -3.68
N ALA A 134 15.40 -0.19 -4.88
CA ALA A 134 16.75 -0.63 -5.25
C ALA A 134 17.66 0.50 -5.78
N GLY A 135 17.15 1.73 -5.93
CA GLY A 135 17.91 2.85 -6.50
C GLY A 135 18.19 2.70 -8.01
N VAL A 136 17.44 1.88 -8.73
CA VAL A 136 17.54 1.74 -10.20
C VAL A 136 16.97 3.00 -10.84
N GLY A 137 17.61 3.56 -11.88
CA GLY A 137 17.19 4.82 -12.52
C GLY A 137 16.02 4.67 -13.51
N ALA A 138 15.99 3.58 -14.26
CA ALA A 138 14.94 3.19 -15.20
C ALA A 138 15.13 1.71 -15.61
N PHE A 139 14.13 1.09 -16.21
CA PHE A 139 14.22 -0.27 -16.74
C PHE A 139 13.34 -0.45 -17.98
N PHE A 140 13.74 -1.36 -18.87
CA PHE A 140 12.92 -1.76 -20.01
C PHE A 140 12.08 -2.98 -19.65
N ILE A 141 10.80 -2.99 -20.02
CA ILE A 141 9.88 -4.11 -19.78
C ILE A 141 9.01 -4.35 -21.03
N PRO A 142 8.72 -5.60 -21.42
CA PRO A 142 7.90 -5.87 -22.60
C PRO A 142 6.40 -5.65 -22.35
N THR A 143 5.99 -5.59 -21.08
CA THR A 143 4.59 -5.41 -20.70
C THR A 143 4.09 -4.03 -21.11
N GLY A 144 3.10 -4.00 -22.02
CA GLY A 144 2.48 -2.77 -22.52
C GLY A 144 2.97 -2.33 -23.90
N ALA A 145 4.06 -2.90 -24.42
CA ALA A 145 4.48 -2.71 -25.81
C ALA A 145 3.39 -3.17 -26.79
N GLY A 146 3.16 -2.41 -27.84
CA GLY A 146 2.08 -2.59 -28.82
C GLY A 146 0.67 -2.23 -28.30
N THR A 147 0.55 -1.60 -27.13
CA THR A 147 -0.74 -1.21 -26.54
C THR A 147 -0.76 0.29 -26.22
N ILE A 148 -1.90 0.84 -25.81
CA ILE A 148 -2.00 2.23 -25.35
C ILE A 148 -1.03 2.59 -24.22
N MET A 149 -0.49 1.61 -23.49
CA MET A 149 0.46 1.80 -22.39
C MET A 149 1.85 2.24 -22.86
N GLU A 150 2.16 2.13 -24.15
CA GLU A 150 3.46 2.57 -24.71
C GLU A 150 3.52 4.05 -25.07
N ASN A 151 2.36 4.73 -25.11
CA ASN A 151 2.25 6.10 -25.58
C ASN A 151 3.22 7.04 -24.83
N GLY A 152 4.10 7.70 -25.58
CA GLY A 152 5.07 8.66 -25.05
C GLY A 152 6.29 8.04 -24.35
N LYS A 153 6.49 6.71 -24.41
CA LYS A 153 7.64 6.03 -23.80
C LYS A 153 8.71 5.69 -24.85
N GLU A 154 9.98 5.70 -24.42
CA GLU A 154 11.08 5.16 -25.22
C GLU A 154 10.86 3.66 -25.45
N LYS A 155 11.12 3.19 -26.68
CA LYS A 155 11.02 1.79 -27.06
C LYS A 155 12.37 1.23 -27.46
N ARG A 156 12.61 -0.04 -27.15
CA ARG A 156 13.83 -0.76 -27.53
C ARG A 156 13.53 -2.21 -27.84
N VAL A 157 14.16 -2.76 -28.88
CA VAL A 157 14.16 -4.19 -29.13
C VAL A 157 15.31 -4.81 -28.33
N ILE A 158 14.99 -5.72 -27.42
CA ILE A 158 15.94 -6.47 -26.60
C ILE A 158 15.62 -7.95 -26.82
N ASP A 159 16.62 -8.73 -27.23
CA ASP A 159 16.49 -10.15 -27.56
C ASP A 159 15.32 -10.47 -28.51
N GLY A 160 15.17 -9.64 -29.54
CA GLY A 160 14.13 -9.80 -30.57
C GLY A 160 12.72 -9.41 -30.14
N ARG A 161 12.52 -8.85 -28.93
CA ARG A 161 11.21 -8.42 -28.42
C ARG A 161 11.19 -6.93 -28.12
N GLU A 162 10.09 -6.26 -28.49
CA GLU A 162 9.88 -4.85 -28.15
C GLU A 162 9.62 -4.66 -26.64
N HIS A 163 10.31 -3.69 -26.06
CA HIS A 163 10.19 -3.26 -24.68
C HIS A 163 9.95 -1.75 -24.60
N ILE A 164 9.28 -1.32 -23.54
CA ILE A 164 9.06 0.11 -23.22
C ILE A 164 9.85 0.50 -21.98
N LEU A 165 10.34 1.74 -21.95
CA LEU A 165 11.06 2.30 -20.81
C LEU A 165 10.08 2.70 -19.70
N GLU A 166 10.35 2.24 -18.48
CA GLU A 166 9.61 2.55 -17.27
C GLU A 166 10.52 3.14 -16.20
N TYR A 167 9.93 4.01 -15.38
CA TYR A 167 10.66 4.74 -14.34
C TYR A 167 10.24 4.32 -12.94
N PRO A 168 11.17 4.32 -11.97
CA PRO A 168 10.88 4.07 -10.57
C PRO A 168 9.75 4.93 -10.03
N LEU A 169 8.90 4.34 -9.20
CA LEU A 169 7.85 5.05 -8.49
C LEU A 169 8.29 5.24 -7.04
N LYS A 170 8.77 6.46 -6.74
CA LYS A 170 9.12 6.88 -5.38
C LYS A 170 7.90 7.45 -4.66
N ALA A 171 7.86 7.30 -3.35
CA ALA A 171 6.78 7.81 -2.52
C ALA A 171 7.31 8.44 -1.21
N ASP A 172 6.46 9.22 -0.57
CA ASP A 172 6.76 9.83 0.72
C ASP A 172 6.54 8.84 1.85
N PHE A 173 5.42 8.11 1.78
CA PHE A 173 5.05 7.12 2.78
C PHE A 173 4.68 5.77 2.15
N ALA A 174 5.03 4.68 2.83
CA ALA A 174 4.53 3.35 2.54
C ALA A 174 3.77 2.81 3.75
N LEU A 175 2.50 2.47 3.55
CA LEU A 175 1.66 1.82 4.55
C LEU A 175 1.60 0.35 4.19
N VAL A 176 2.13 -0.50 5.07
CA VAL A 176 2.18 -1.94 4.85
C VAL A 176 1.51 -2.67 6.00
N ARG A 177 0.96 -3.85 5.73
CA ARG A 177 0.48 -4.80 6.74
C ARG A 177 1.33 -6.05 6.76
N ALA A 178 1.71 -6.50 7.95
CA ALA A 178 2.40 -7.76 8.18
C ALA A 178 1.70 -8.59 9.26
N TYR A 179 2.07 -9.86 9.36
CA TYR A 179 1.53 -10.75 10.39
C TYR A 179 2.19 -10.47 11.74
N ARG A 180 3.52 -10.59 11.79
CA ARG A 180 4.30 -10.33 13.00
C ARG A 180 5.45 -9.39 12.75
N ALA A 181 5.83 -8.66 13.78
CA ALA A 181 7.08 -7.91 13.82
C ALA A 181 7.74 -7.92 15.19
N ASP A 182 9.06 -7.73 15.19
CA ASP A 182 9.80 -7.38 16.40
C ASP A 182 9.97 -5.86 16.56
N ARG A 183 10.54 -5.45 17.70
CA ARG A 183 10.78 -4.02 18.01
C ARG A 183 11.79 -3.32 17.09
N TYR A 184 12.57 -4.06 16.30
CA TYR A 184 13.47 -3.48 15.30
C TYR A 184 12.74 -3.22 13.97
N GLY A 185 11.60 -3.86 13.73
CA GLY A 185 10.81 -3.73 12.53
C GLY A 185 11.03 -4.85 11.51
N ASN A 186 11.60 -5.99 11.90
CA ASN A 186 11.63 -7.16 11.02
C ASN A 186 10.20 -7.69 10.84
N LEU A 187 9.79 -7.97 9.60
CA LEU A 187 8.41 -8.38 9.29
C LEU A 187 8.36 -9.77 8.68
N VAL A 188 7.38 -10.56 9.15
CA VAL A 188 6.92 -11.79 8.51
C VAL A 188 5.46 -11.67 8.10
N TYR A 189 5.06 -12.39 7.06
CA TYR A 189 3.74 -12.29 6.44
C TYR A 189 3.04 -13.65 6.42
N GLN A 190 1.71 -13.65 6.33
CA GLN A 190 0.91 -14.87 6.32
C GLN A 190 0.15 -15.03 4.99
N GLY A 191 0.40 -16.14 4.29
CA GLY A 191 -0.30 -16.51 3.07
C GLY A 191 -0.30 -15.41 2.00
N THR A 192 -1.45 -15.22 1.35
CA THR A 192 -1.63 -14.26 0.25
C THR A 192 -1.78 -12.80 0.71
N SER A 193 -1.87 -12.55 2.03
CA SER A 193 -1.82 -11.21 2.60
C SER A 193 -0.43 -10.55 2.48
N ARG A 194 0.59 -11.31 2.05
CA ARG A 194 1.93 -10.78 1.74
C ARG A 194 1.89 -9.77 0.58
N ASN A 195 1.44 -10.21 -0.60
CA ASN A 195 1.25 -9.41 -1.82
C ASN A 195 2.24 -8.22 -2.02
N PHE A 196 1.74 -6.99 -2.13
CA PHE A 196 2.53 -5.78 -2.39
C PHE A 196 3.27 -5.23 -1.16
N ASN A 197 2.97 -5.73 0.05
CA ASN A 197 3.56 -5.20 1.28
C ASN A 197 5.11 -5.20 1.28
N PRO A 198 5.80 -6.32 0.94
CA PRO A 198 7.26 -6.34 0.95
C PRO A 198 7.92 -5.47 -0.13
N VAL A 199 7.28 -5.34 -1.30
CA VAL A 199 7.86 -4.54 -2.40
C VAL A 199 7.73 -3.05 -2.12
N MET A 200 6.65 -2.64 -1.45
CA MET A 200 6.44 -1.25 -1.02
C MET A 200 7.30 -0.85 0.18
N ALA A 201 7.60 -1.77 1.10
CA ALA A 201 8.46 -1.49 2.24
C ALA A 201 9.88 -1.12 1.77
N GLY A 202 10.32 0.11 2.10
CA GLY A 202 11.60 0.67 1.65
C GLY A 202 11.58 1.34 0.28
N ALA A 203 10.43 1.40 -0.41
CA ALA A 203 10.26 2.17 -1.65
C ALA A 203 9.75 3.62 -1.39
N ALA A 204 9.64 4.01 -0.11
CA ALA A 204 9.22 5.32 0.34
C ALA A 204 10.19 5.88 1.38
N ARG A 205 10.12 7.20 1.62
CA ARG A 205 10.94 7.87 2.65
C ARG A 205 10.63 7.36 4.06
N VAL A 206 9.37 7.07 4.36
CA VAL A 206 8.93 6.51 5.64
C VAL A 206 8.03 5.30 5.40
N THR A 207 8.39 4.15 5.95
CA THR A 207 7.57 2.93 5.93
C THR A 207 6.94 2.68 7.31
N ILE A 208 5.62 2.59 7.34
CA ILE A 208 4.80 2.35 8.53
C ILE A 208 4.14 0.98 8.39
N ALA A 209 4.46 0.08 9.30
CA ALA A 209 3.95 -1.29 9.33
C ALA A 209 2.85 -1.46 10.38
N GLU A 210 1.63 -1.76 9.93
CA GLU A 210 0.55 -2.30 10.76
C GLU A 210 0.77 -3.81 10.93
N VAL A 211 0.77 -4.30 12.17
CA VAL A 211 1.03 -5.72 12.46
C VAL A 211 -0.06 -6.35 13.31
N ASP A 212 -0.39 -7.60 13.04
CA ASP A 212 -1.36 -8.33 13.85
C ASP A 212 -0.79 -8.66 15.24
N GLU A 213 0.52 -8.93 15.34
CA GLU A 213 1.19 -9.27 16.60
C GLU A 213 2.63 -8.71 16.67
N LEU A 214 2.98 -8.13 17.83
CA LEU A 214 4.37 -7.81 18.18
C LEU A 214 4.97 -8.99 18.95
N VAL A 215 6.19 -9.38 18.59
CA VAL A 215 6.90 -10.48 19.23
C VAL A 215 8.24 -10.04 19.83
N PRO A 216 8.77 -10.76 20.83
CA PRO A 216 10.07 -10.45 21.41
C PRO A 216 11.19 -10.43 20.36
N LEU A 217 12.17 -9.54 20.55
CA LEU A 217 13.35 -9.52 19.68
C LEU A 217 14.07 -10.88 19.72
N GLY A 218 14.39 -11.41 18.53
CA GLY A 218 15.06 -12.72 18.39
C GLY A 218 14.11 -13.92 18.33
N SER A 219 12.79 -13.72 18.50
CA SER A 219 11.81 -14.82 18.35
C SER A 219 11.39 -15.07 16.91
N LEU A 220 11.68 -14.16 15.98
CA LEU A 220 11.49 -14.39 14.55
C LEU A 220 12.70 -15.14 14.01
N ASP A 221 12.45 -16.27 13.35
CA ASP A 221 13.48 -17.01 12.61
C ASP A 221 14.05 -16.09 11.50
N PRO A 222 15.37 -15.81 11.49
CA PRO A 222 16.00 -14.97 10.47
C PRO A 222 15.69 -15.39 9.03
N GLU A 223 15.55 -16.69 8.76
CA GLU A 223 15.26 -17.21 7.40
C GLU A 223 13.79 -16.99 7.00
N SER A 224 12.91 -16.69 7.97
CA SER A 224 11.51 -16.38 7.72
C SER A 224 11.25 -14.88 7.53
N ILE A 225 12.22 -14.02 7.88
CA ILE A 225 12.10 -12.56 7.76
C ILE A 225 12.08 -12.18 6.28
N ILE A 226 10.95 -11.64 5.84
CA ILE A 226 10.75 -11.24 4.45
C ILE A 226 11.15 -9.78 4.25
N THR A 227 10.76 -8.91 5.18
CA THR A 227 11.15 -7.51 5.16
C THR A 227 12.06 -7.26 6.34
N ALA A 228 13.33 -7.04 6.03
CA ALA A 228 14.32 -6.66 7.03
C ALA A 228 13.99 -5.29 7.64
N SER A 229 14.27 -5.16 8.93
CA SER A 229 14.04 -3.96 9.74
C SER A 229 14.60 -2.66 9.16
N ILE A 230 15.61 -2.72 8.29
CA ILE A 230 16.16 -1.53 7.62
C ILE A 230 15.13 -0.83 6.72
N TYR A 231 14.12 -1.54 6.23
CA TYR A 231 13.08 -0.99 5.35
C TYR A 231 11.82 -0.53 6.09
N VAL A 232 11.85 -0.51 7.42
CA VAL A 232 10.69 -0.17 8.27
C VAL A 232 11.09 0.92 9.24
N ASP A 233 10.32 2.00 9.29
CA ASP A 233 10.60 3.14 10.18
C ASP A 233 9.73 3.10 11.43
N ARG A 234 8.49 2.61 11.29
CA ARG A 234 7.49 2.56 12.38
C ARG A 234 6.73 1.24 12.35
N VAL A 235 6.46 0.69 13.52
CA VAL A 235 5.61 -0.48 13.71
C VAL A 235 4.47 -0.12 14.64
N VAL A 236 3.24 -0.45 14.28
CA VAL A 236 2.06 -0.27 15.13
C VAL A 236 1.22 -1.53 15.13
N ALA A 237 0.85 -2.01 16.32
CA ALA A 237 0.10 -3.25 16.48
C ALA A 237 -1.41 -2.97 16.49
N ARG A 238 -2.19 -3.88 15.89
CA ARG A 238 -3.66 -3.81 15.86
C ARG A 238 -4.27 -4.04 17.24
N ASN A 239 -3.63 -4.90 18.03
CA ASN A 239 -3.91 -5.06 19.44
C ASN A 239 -2.77 -4.38 20.22
N PRO A 240 -3.05 -3.45 21.14
CA PRO A 240 -1.99 -2.90 21.98
C PRO A 240 -1.29 -4.04 22.72
N HIS A 241 0.04 -4.07 22.66
CA HIS A 241 0.82 -4.95 23.52
C HIS A 241 0.40 -4.64 24.97
N PRO A 242 0.12 -5.63 25.84
CA PRO A 242 -0.10 -5.34 27.24
C PRO A 242 1.10 -4.53 27.70
N SER A 243 0.83 -3.31 28.16
CA SER A 243 1.85 -2.46 28.76
C SER A 243 2.59 -3.33 29.76
N THR A 244 3.90 -3.52 29.58
CA THR A 244 4.73 -4.07 30.64
C THR A 244 4.58 -3.08 31.80
N GLY A 245 3.67 -3.39 32.72
CA GLY A 245 3.47 -2.62 33.92
C GLY A 245 4.81 -2.50 34.61
N SER A 246 5.24 -1.28 34.86
CA SER A 246 6.27 -0.99 35.83
C SER A 246 5.78 -1.50 37.19
N GLY A 247 6.38 -2.60 37.64
CA GLY A 247 6.34 -3.13 38.99
C GLY A 247 7.76 -3.54 39.35
#